data_AF-A0A351ARE0-F1
#
_entry.id   AF-A0A351ARE0-F1
#
_cell.length_a   1.000
_cell.length_b   1.000
_cell.length_c   1.000
_cell.angle_alpha   90.00
_cell.angle_beta   90.00
_cell.angle_gamma   90.00
#
_symmetry.space_group_name_H-M   'P 1'
#
loop_
_entity.id
_entity.type
_entity.pdbx_description
1 polymer ?
#
loop_
_entity_poly.entity_id
_entity_poly.type
_entity_poly.pdbx_seq_one_letter_code
_entity_poly.pdbx_strand_id
1 'polypeptide(L)'
;YKGAGYNDNTGYVGEVEIYLDGKLSAVAKNPIKGNGAAPDLYWKYDLPEGEHTLTFKFLNKQDNMNIVIDNYLVYSSKPKVVNHVDE
;
A
#
# COMPACT_ATOMS: atom_id res chain seq x y z
N TYR A 1 -11.19 14.52 11.09
CA TYR A 1 -11.59 13.24 10.47
C TYR A 1 -12.09 12.32 11.57
N LYS A 2 -13.39 11.99 11.59
CA LYS A 2 -13.89 10.91 12.44
C LYS A 2 -13.75 9.63 11.61
N GLY A 3 -12.60 8.97 11.71
CA GLY A 3 -12.39 7.66 11.11
C GLY A 3 -13.48 6.71 11.56
N ALA A 4 -13.87 5.78 10.69
CA ALA A 4 -14.84 4.73 11.01
C ALA A 4 -14.54 4.19 12.41
N GLY A 5 -15.55 4.19 13.27
CA GLY A 5 -15.40 3.83 14.68
C GLY A 5 -14.81 2.42 14.78
N TYR A 6 -13.82 2.29 15.65
CA TYR A 6 -12.97 1.14 16.01
C TYR A 6 -13.69 -0.21 16.29
N ASN A 7 -14.99 -0.33 16.04
CA ASN A 7 -15.84 -1.43 16.49
C ASN A 7 -16.85 -1.92 15.44
N ASP A 8 -16.62 -1.65 14.16
CA ASP A 8 -17.50 -2.08 13.08
C ASP A 8 -17.12 -3.48 12.58
N ASN A 9 -17.63 -4.50 13.29
CA ASN A 9 -17.72 -5.91 12.87
C ASN A 9 -18.55 -6.11 11.57
N THR A 10 -18.40 -5.23 10.58
CA THR A 10 -19.14 -5.24 9.31
C THR A 10 -18.74 -6.41 8.42
N GLY A 11 -17.60 -7.06 8.69
CA GLY A 11 -17.03 -8.06 7.82
C GLY A 11 -16.57 -7.49 6.46
N TYR A 12 -16.51 -6.17 6.33
CA TYR A 12 -16.10 -5.54 5.08
C TYR A 12 -14.62 -5.81 4.78
N VAL A 13 -14.36 -6.16 3.53
CA VAL A 13 -13.02 -6.36 2.99
C VAL A 13 -12.87 -5.46 1.77
N GLY A 14 -11.97 -4.48 1.85
CA GLY A 14 -11.64 -3.64 0.72
C GLY A 14 -10.86 -4.43 -0.32
N GLU A 15 -11.27 -4.35 -1.58
CA GLU A 15 -10.61 -5.00 -2.70
C GLU A 15 -9.86 -3.97 -3.54
N VAL A 16 -8.57 -4.23 -3.79
CA VAL A 16 -7.71 -3.31 -4.52
C VAL A 16 -7.01 -4.05 -5.64
N GLU A 17 -7.24 -3.61 -6.87
CA GLU A 17 -6.35 -3.97 -7.98
C GLU A 17 -5.08 -3.13 -7.91
N ILE A 18 -3.94 -3.80 -8.05
CA ILE A 18 -2.62 -3.19 -8.04
C ILE A 18 -2.00 -3.41 -9.41
N TYR A 19 -1.68 -2.31 -10.09
CA TYR A 19 -1.04 -2.31 -11.39
C TYR A 19 0.41 -1.87 -11.24
N LEU A 20 1.32 -2.61 -11.87
CA LEU A 20 2.72 -2.24 -12.04
C LEU A 20 2.95 -1.93 -13.51
N ASP A 21 3.41 -0.72 -13.80
CA ASP A 21 3.70 -0.24 -15.16
C ASP A 21 2.51 -0.46 -16.12
N GLY A 22 1.31 -0.16 -15.62
CA GLY A 22 0.04 -0.28 -16.35
C GLY A 22 -0.50 -1.71 -16.49
N LYS A 23 0.21 -2.74 -15.97
CA LYS A 23 -0.23 -4.14 -16.04
C LYS A 23 -0.75 -4.60 -14.68
N LEU A 24 -1.87 -5.31 -14.67
CA LEU A 24 -2.40 -5.90 -13.44
C LEU A 24 -1.35 -6.85 -12.84
N SER A 25 -0.93 -6.56 -11.62
CA SER A 25 0.11 -7.31 -10.92
C SER A 25 -0.45 -8.14 -9.77
N ALA A 26 -1.41 -7.58 -9.01
CA ALA A 26 -2.04 -8.27 -7.90
C ALA A 26 -3.46 -7.75 -7.62
N VAL A 27 -4.22 -8.53 -6.85
CA VAL A 27 -5.46 -8.10 -6.21
C VAL A 27 -5.32 -8.33 -4.71
N ALA A 28 -5.39 -7.27 -3.93
CA ALA A 28 -5.29 -7.31 -2.47
C ALA A 28 -6.67 -7.27 -1.81
N LYS A 29 -6.80 -8.02 -0.70
CA LYS A 29 -7.96 -8.02 0.19
C LYS A 29 -7.56 -7.40 1.52
N ASN A 30 -8.10 -6.23 1.81
CA ASN A 30 -7.77 -5.43 2.98
C ASN A 30 -8.97 -5.35 3.95
N PRO A 31 -9.06 -6.24 4.96
CA PRO A 31 -10.13 -6.19 5.95
C PRO A 31 -9.97 -4.99 6.88
N ILE A 32 -11.10 -4.39 7.29
CA ILE A 32 -11.10 -3.40 8.39
C ILE A 32 -10.75 -4.14 9.68
N LYS A 33 -9.48 -4.15 10.09
CA LYS A 33 -9.06 -4.78 11.35
C LYS A 33 -9.08 -3.75 12.47
N GLY A 34 -9.93 -3.99 13.48
CA GLY A 34 -10.02 -3.14 14.67
C GLY A 34 -8.75 -3.07 15.52
N ASN A 35 -7.77 -3.98 15.38
CA ASN A 35 -6.60 -4.04 16.28
C ASN A 35 -5.24 -4.18 15.55
N GLY A 36 -4.98 -3.37 14.52
CA GLY A 36 -3.62 -2.82 14.34
C GLY A 36 -2.63 -3.46 13.36
N ALA A 37 -3.04 -4.33 12.43
CA ALA A 37 -2.20 -4.61 11.25
C ALA A 37 -3.06 -5.04 10.06
N ALA A 38 -3.25 -4.13 9.10
CA ALA A 38 -3.52 -4.53 7.73
C ALA A 38 -2.21 -5.12 7.16
N PRO A 39 -2.26 -6.25 6.44
CA PRO A 39 -1.07 -6.75 5.74
C PRO A 39 -0.58 -5.70 4.73
N ASP A 40 0.72 -5.70 4.44
CA ASP A 40 1.26 -4.93 3.31
C ASP A 40 0.38 -5.16 2.08
N LEU A 41 -0.10 -4.08 1.46
CA LEU A 41 -1.00 -4.19 0.32
C LEU A 41 -0.31 -4.90 -0.85
N TYR A 42 1.00 -4.73 -0.98
CA TYR A 42 1.77 -5.23 -2.10
C TYR A 42 3.27 -5.24 -1.82
N TRP A 43 3.98 -6.24 -2.34
CA TRP A 43 5.43 -6.25 -2.47
C TRP A 43 5.82 -6.94 -3.77
N LYS A 44 6.94 -6.50 -4.35
CA LYS A 44 7.59 -7.19 -5.48
C LYS A 44 9.08 -6.94 -5.44
N TYR A 45 9.84 -8.02 -5.49
CA TYR A 45 11.30 -8.00 -5.55
C TYR A 45 11.78 -8.14 -7.00
N ASP A 46 13.07 -7.90 -7.21
CA ASP A 46 13.78 -8.09 -8.48
C ASP A 46 13.16 -7.35 -9.67
N LEU A 47 12.62 -6.16 -9.41
CA LEU A 47 12.26 -5.23 -10.47
C LEU A 47 13.55 -4.74 -11.17
N PRO A 48 13.54 -4.60 -12.51
CA PRO A 48 14.63 -3.92 -13.21
C PRO A 48 14.89 -2.54 -12.61
N GLU A 49 16.15 -2.11 -12.54
CA GLU A 49 16.45 -0.75 -12.07
C GLU A 49 15.81 0.30 -12.99
N GLY A 50 15.05 1.21 -12.41
CA GLY A 50 14.35 2.25 -13.15
C GLY A 50 13.18 2.85 -12.38
N GLU A 51 12.54 3.83 -13.02
CA GLU A 51 11.28 4.36 -12.53
C GLU A 51 10.16 3.37 -12.83
N HIS A 52 9.36 3.09 -11.82
CA HIS A 52 8.18 2.23 -11.91
C HIS A 52 6.96 2.97 -11.43
N THR A 53 5.80 2.67 -12.02
CA THR A 53 4.52 3.23 -11.59
C THR A 53 3.67 2.15 -10.94
N LEU A 54 3.33 2.36 -9.67
CA LEU A 54 2.29 1.59 -8.98
C LEU A 54 0.97 2.36 -9.01
N THR A 55 -0.09 1.72 -9.46
CA THR A 55 -1.46 2.26 -9.43
C THR A 55 -2.36 1.36 -8.59
N PHE A 56 -3.06 1.94 -7.62
CA PHE A 56 -4.01 1.25 -6.75
C PHE A 56 -5.42 1.65 -7.11
N LYS A 57 -6.27 0.68 -7.43
CA LYS A 57 -7.68 0.91 -7.78
C LYS A 57 -8.58 0.22 -6.76
N PHE A 58 -9.25 1.03 -5.94
CA PHE A 58 -10.18 0.56 -4.91
C PHE A 58 -11.51 0.16 -5.56
N LEU A 59 -11.79 -1.13 -5.63
CA LEU A 59 -12.86 -1.70 -6.45
C LEU A 59 -14.25 -1.59 -5.82
N ASN A 60 -14.34 -1.75 -4.51
CA ASN A 60 -15.60 -1.85 -3.79
C ASN A 60 -15.75 -0.75 -2.73
N LYS A 61 -15.30 0.47 -3.06
CA LYS A 61 -15.36 1.63 -2.18
C LYS A 61 -16.80 1.91 -1.71
N GLN A 62 -16.98 2.05 -0.40
CA GLN A 62 -18.21 2.53 0.23
C GLN A 62 -18.04 3.98 0.70
N ASP A 63 -19.15 4.66 0.94
CA ASP A 63 -19.15 6.03 1.47
C ASP A 63 -18.40 6.07 2.82
N ASN A 64 -17.59 7.10 3.00
CA ASN A 64 -16.74 7.31 4.18
C ASN A 64 -15.65 6.24 4.41
N MET A 65 -15.41 5.35 3.44
CA MET A 65 -14.31 4.39 3.48
C MET A 65 -13.10 4.86 2.68
N ASN A 66 -11.92 4.71 3.28
CA ASN A 66 -10.65 4.98 2.63
C ASN A 66 -9.69 3.82 2.84
N ILE A 67 -8.83 3.61 1.85
CA ILE A 67 -7.61 2.85 2.02
C ILE A 67 -6.50 3.86 2.18
N VAL A 68 -5.78 3.77 3.29
CA VAL A 68 -4.66 4.65 3.61
C VAL A 68 -3.37 3.88 3.36
N ILE A 69 -2.47 4.47 2.58
CA ILE A 69 -1.11 3.97 2.38
C ILE A 69 -0.21 4.87 3.21
N ASP A 70 0.24 4.37 4.36
CA ASP A 70 1.04 5.16 5.30
C ASP A 70 2.50 5.28 4.85
N ASN A 71 3.07 4.21 4.28
CA ASN A 71 4.47 4.14 3.89
C ASN A 71 4.66 3.27 2.64
N TYR A 72 5.82 3.44 2.01
CA TYR A 72 6.33 2.55 0.96
C TYR A 72 7.84 2.40 1.11
N LEU A 73 8.38 1.26 0.67
CA LEU A 73 9.81 0.97 0.71
C LEU A 73 10.30 0.63 -0.68
N VAL A 74 11.30 1.38 -1.15
CA VAL A 74 11.95 1.17 -2.45
C VAL A 74 13.37 0.68 -2.21
N TYR A 75 13.71 -0.41 -2.89
CA TYR A 75 15.06 -0.97 -2.89
C TYR A 75 15.76 -0.58 -4.20
N SER A 76 17.06 -0.34 -4.11
CA SER A 76 17.95 -0.21 -5.27
C SER A 76 19.26 -0.92 -4.97
N SER A 77 19.86 -1.48 -6.02
CA SER A 77 21.23 -2.00 -6.04
C SER A 77 22.27 -0.88 -5.86
N LYS A 78 21.88 0.38 -6.10
CA LYS A 78 22.77 1.53 -5.90
C LYS A 78 22.89 1.81 -4.39
N PRO A 79 24.12 1.93 -3.87
CA PRO A 79 24.30 2.27 -2.47
C PRO A 79 23.72 3.66 -2.20
N LYS A 80 23.07 3.81 -1.03
CA LYS A 80 22.64 5.12 -0.56
C LYS A 80 23.89 5.95 -0.25
N VAL A 81 24.13 7.02 -1.01
CA VAL A 81 25.19 7.97 -0.68
C VAL A 81 24.75 8.73 0.57
N VAL A 82 25.39 8.43 1.70
CA VAL A 82 25.21 9.17 2.95
C VAL A 82 26.39 10.10 3.07
N ASN A 83 26.18 11.39 2.79
CA ASN A 83 27.18 12.40 3.09
C ASN A 83 27.16 12.63 4.60
N HIS A 84 28.16 12.11 5.30
CA HIS A 84 28.44 12.53 6.66
C HIS A 84 28.98 13.95 6.59
N VAL A 85 28.25 14.91 7.16
CA VAL A 85 28.80 16.21 7.51
C VAL A 85 29.53 15.99 8.83
N ASP A 86 30.85 16.05 8.80
CA ASP A 86 31.65 16.06 10.01
C ASP A 86 31.32 17.35 10.80
N GLU A 87 30.97 17.20 12.07
CA GLU A 87 30.74 18.29 13.04
C GLU A 87 32.06 18.94 13.48
#